data_AF-A0A0S8KRI4-F1
#
_entry.id   AF-A0A0S8KRI4-F1
#
_cell.length_a   1.000
_cell.length_b   1.000
_cell.length_c   1.000
_cell.angle_alpha   90.00
_cell.angle_beta   90.00
_cell.angle_gamma   90.00
#
_symmetry.space_group_name_H-M   'P 1'
#
loop_
_entity.id
_entity.type
_entity.pdbx_description
1 polymer ?
#
loop_
_entity_poly.entity_id
_entity_poly.type
_entity_poly.pdbx_seq_one_letter_code
_entity_poly.pdbx_strand_id
1 'polypeptide(L)'
;MWFSYFAIRCLWFKGVFPEMGYKGQMEGTYEIGGDFALVHQMTLEGCINEFEDLKFDSGVVFPTVGFPWIEIDLLQVPPTDPLHTFSMHLVAVPWPDVWFSTEESFTSSVQDISKISDGDILSPAGRVIRSNNQLTVNLGIMPILPDIGLDAILGLVSQSTDLPRPCCEIWFSAERDIHSETLGQLHDGDLLSDSGKIVRSYIDFIGAFSPMPPIPDTGLDAIAFDANGNLLFSVEEDFFSEKLGRTINHGDLLSEDGRIFKTIGDLLANFHPIEPRPISFGLDAAYVWPHGEVWFSIEVDFADLYLGTIGHGDLLSDTGRVIARNKELVESFGPIEDLADFGLDGLQVLWPFLPPDFDFDSDVDFVDFALFAAYWQETGYTICSRADLNCDGKLDFLDVQEFGANWLAGK
;
A
#
# COMPACT_ATOMS: atom_id res chain seq x y z
N MET A 1 28.73 -15.63 3.97
CA MET A 1 28.24 -14.69 4.97
C MET A 1 27.78 -13.44 4.26
N TRP A 2 26.48 -13.36 4.02
CA TRP A 2 25.84 -12.16 3.49
C TRP A 2 25.24 -11.40 4.66
N PHE A 3 25.48 -10.09 4.67
CA PHE A 3 24.86 -9.12 5.55
C PHE A 3 24.55 -7.89 4.71
N SER A 4 23.31 -7.44 4.76
CA SER A 4 22.89 -6.15 4.24
C SER A 4 23.04 -5.12 5.36
N TYR A 5 23.61 -3.96 5.01
CA TYR A 5 23.89 -2.88 5.95
C TYR A 5 23.14 -1.62 5.53
N PHE A 6 22.40 -1.05 6.48
CA PHE A 6 21.58 0.12 6.28
C PHE A 6 22.00 1.21 7.26
N ALA A 7 22.05 2.45 6.78
CA ALA A 7 22.18 3.61 7.63
C ALA A 7 20.78 4.07 8.06
N ILE A 8 20.56 4.22 9.36
CA ILE A 8 19.36 4.86 9.90
C ILE A 8 19.69 6.33 10.03
N ARG A 9 18.90 7.18 9.38
CA ARG A 9 19.09 8.63 9.40
C ARG A 9 17.80 9.30 9.81
N CYS A 10 17.92 10.35 10.62
CA CYS A 10 16.78 11.21 10.94
C CYS A 10 15.59 10.42 11.52
N LEU A 11 15.83 9.48 12.44
CA LEU A 11 14.75 8.81 13.16
C LEU A 11 14.17 9.81 14.18
N TRP A 12 13.02 10.39 13.85
CA TRP A 12 12.31 11.31 14.74
C TRP A 12 11.12 10.59 15.38
N PHE A 13 10.92 10.80 16.67
CA PHE A 13 9.72 10.31 17.35
C PHE A 13 9.22 11.29 18.38
N LYS A 14 7.91 11.22 18.62
CA LYS A 14 7.22 11.99 19.64
C LYS A 14 6.33 11.04 20.44
N GLY A 15 6.38 11.16 21.75
CA GLY A 15 5.50 10.44 22.65
C GLY A 15 4.04 10.78 22.35
N VAL A 16 3.22 9.73 22.27
CA VAL A 16 1.78 9.85 22.00
C VAL A 16 1.07 10.65 23.10
N PHE A 17 1.53 10.54 24.35
CA PHE A 17 0.97 11.26 25.48
C PHE A 17 1.61 12.64 25.65
N PRO A 18 0.83 13.74 25.56
CA PRO A 18 1.34 15.10 25.78
C PRO A 18 1.96 15.29 27.16
N GLU A 19 1.47 14.54 28.16
CA GLU A 19 1.90 14.60 29.56
C GLU A 19 3.32 14.10 29.77
N MET A 20 3.75 13.09 29.00
CA MET A 20 5.13 12.58 29.05
C MET A 20 6.06 13.31 28.08
N GLY A 21 5.51 13.83 26.97
CA GLY A 21 6.17 14.84 26.13
C GLY A 21 7.49 14.40 25.49
N TYR A 22 7.78 13.11 25.44
CA TYR A 22 9.03 12.61 24.86
C TYR A 22 9.17 13.07 23.41
N LYS A 23 10.33 13.62 23.06
CA LYS A 23 10.73 13.89 21.69
C LYS A 23 12.13 13.37 21.53
N GLY A 24 12.38 12.62 20.48
CA GLY A 24 13.71 12.10 20.21
C GLY A 24 14.09 12.27 18.76
N GLN A 25 15.41 12.35 18.57
CA GLN A 25 16.05 12.30 17.27
C GLN A 25 17.21 11.33 17.40
N MET A 26 17.29 10.36 16.49
CA MET A 26 18.33 9.35 16.47
C MET A 26 18.85 9.07 15.06
N GLU A 27 20.04 8.52 15.00
CA GLU A 27 20.68 7.98 13.81
C GLU A 27 21.49 6.75 14.18
N GLY A 28 21.88 5.94 13.21
CA GLY A 28 22.69 4.77 13.49
C GLY A 28 22.74 3.77 12.35
N THR A 29 22.80 2.50 12.69
CA THR A 29 22.97 1.42 11.71
C THR A 29 22.04 0.26 12.00
N TYR A 30 21.62 -0.40 10.92
CA TYR A 30 20.88 -1.65 10.95
C TYR A 30 21.60 -2.65 10.05
N GLU A 31 21.83 -3.85 10.56
CA GLU A 31 22.37 -4.97 9.79
C GLU A 31 21.42 -6.15 9.88
N ILE A 32 21.25 -6.86 8.76
CA ILE A 32 20.48 -8.11 8.68
C ILE A 32 21.19 -9.09 7.77
N GLY A 33 21.26 -10.36 8.17
CA GLY A 33 21.93 -11.40 7.40
C GLY A 33 22.32 -12.58 8.25
N GLY A 34 23.20 -13.44 7.72
CA GLY A 34 23.76 -14.57 8.45
C GLY A 34 24.01 -15.81 7.59
N ASP A 35 24.92 -16.67 8.04
CA ASP A 35 25.31 -17.91 7.33
C ASP A 35 24.40 -19.11 7.63
N PHE A 36 23.90 -19.21 8.86
CA PHE A 36 23.16 -20.38 9.35
C PHE A 36 21.77 -20.03 9.87
N ALA A 37 21.57 -18.78 10.25
CA ALA A 37 20.30 -18.23 10.69
C ALA A 37 20.28 -16.75 10.32
N LEU A 38 19.12 -16.26 9.90
CA LEU A 38 18.88 -14.84 9.72
C LEU A 38 18.89 -14.18 11.09
N VAL A 39 19.78 -13.22 11.29
CA VAL A 39 19.86 -12.36 12.47
C VAL A 39 19.83 -10.91 12.01
N HIS A 40 19.41 -10.02 12.91
CA HIS A 40 19.58 -8.59 12.71
C HIS A 40 20.08 -7.91 13.98
N GLN A 41 20.73 -6.77 13.81
CA GLN A 41 21.23 -5.93 14.89
C GLN A 41 21.02 -4.47 14.50
N MET A 42 20.66 -3.65 15.49
CA MET A 42 20.51 -2.21 15.34
C MET A 42 21.27 -1.48 16.44
N THR A 43 21.97 -0.43 16.04
CA THR A 43 22.54 0.54 16.96
C THR A 43 21.97 1.91 16.62
N LEU A 44 21.60 2.66 17.66
CA LEU A 44 21.13 4.04 17.53
C LEU A 44 21.87 4.95 18.50
N GLU A 45 22.14 6.17 18.08
CA GLU A 45 22.63 7.25 18.91
C GLU A 45 21.84 8.52 18.68
N GLY A 46 21.67 9.33 19.72
CA GLY A 46 20.92 10.58 19.62
C GLY A 46 20.43 11.12 20.96
N CYS A 47 19.27 11.76 20.95
CA CYS A 47 18.71 12.41 22.12
C CYS A 47 17.25 12.04 22.37
N ILE A 48 16.83 12.13 23.64
CA ILE A 48 15.44 12.10 24.08
C ILE A 48 15.24 13.26 25.05
N ASN A 49 14.38 14.22 24.68
CA ASN A 49 14.17 15.46 25.42
C ASN A 49 15.49 16.21 25.65
N GLU A 50 15.92 16.31 26.91
CA GLU A 50 17.15 16.99 27.33
C GLU A 50 18.31 16.00 27.59
N PHE A 51 18.07 14.70 27.39
CA PHE A 51 19.08 13.67 27.50
C PHE A 51 19.78 13.51 26.15
N GLU A 52 21.01 14.00 26.07
CA GLU A 52 21.90 13.91 24.90
C GLU A 52 22.81 12.68 24.98
N ASP A 53 23.49 12.36 23.87
CA ASP A 53 24.46 11.27 23.74
C ASP A 53 23.93 9.90 24.20
N LEU A 54 22.63 9.66 24.05
CA LEU A 54 22.02 8.37 24.33
C LEU A 54 22.46 7.39 23.26
N LYS A 55 22.81 6.18 23.68
CA LYS A 55 23.21 5.08 22.79
C LYS A 55 22.35 3.88 23.09
N PHE A 56 21.87 3.23 22.04
CA PHE A 56 21.02 2.06 22.09
C PHE A 56 21.62 0.95 21.25
N ASP A 57 21.52 -0.27 21.73
CA ASP A 57 21.97 -1.47 21.04
C ASP A 57 20.96 -2.58 21.30
N SER A 58 20.52 -3.25 20.24
CA SER A 58 19.68 -4.44 20.34
C SER A 58 20.49 -5.69 20.71
N GLY A 59 21.81 -5.66 20.47
CA GLY A 59 22.60 -6.86 20.28
C GLY A 59 22.14 -7.65 19.05
N VAL A 60 22.64 -8.88 18.91
CA VAL A 60 22.21 -9.80 17.85
C VAL A 60 20.90 -10.43 18.25
N VAL A 61 19.85 -10.20 17.46
CA VAL A 61 18.52 -10.80 17.69
C VAL A 61 18.05 -11.58 16.47
N PHE A 62 17.13 -12.51 16.69
CA PHE A 62 16.50 -13.28 15.62
C PHE A 62 15.21 -12.55 15.19
N PRO A 63 15.04 -12.23 13.90
CA PRO A 63 13.81 -11.60 13.43
C PRO A 63 12.59 -12.49 13.74
N THR A 64 11.57 -11.90 14.32
CA THR A 64 10.24 -12.51 14.53
C THR A 64 9.36 -12.42 13.29
N VAL A 65 9.76 -11.56 12.36
CA VAL A 65 9.06 -11.11 11.15
C VAL A 65 10.06 -11.06 9.99
N GLY A 66 9.57 -11.23 8.76
CA GLY A 66 10.41 -11.18 7.56
C GLY A 66 10.79 -9.75 7.19
N PHE A 67 12.00 -9.56 6.64
CA PHE A 67 12.40 -8.31 5.97
C PHE A 67 11.35 -7.95 4.89
N PRO A 68 10.96 -6.67 4.73
CA PRO A 68 11.62 -5.43 5.09
C PRO A 68 11.15 -4.94 6.46
N TRP A 69 10.34 -5.76 7.14
CA TRP A 69 9.78 -5.45 8.44
C TRP A 69 10.88 -5.61 9.48
N ILE A 70 11.05 -4.55 10.26
CA ILE A 70 12.04 -4.46 11.31
C ILE A 70 11.26 -4.29 12.60
N GLU A 71 11.24 -5.34 13.41
CA GLU A 71 10.76 -5.29 14.78
C GLU A 71 11.94 -5.61 15.69
N ILE A 72 12.38 -4.64 16.49
CA ILE A 72 13.59 -4.78 17.29
C ILE A 72 13.52 -3.99 18.59
N ASP A 73 13.93 -4.64 19.68
CA ASP A 73 14.10 -4.00 20.99
C ASP A 73 15.54 -3.50 21.13
N LEU A 74 15.70 -2.23 21.48
CA LEU A 74 16.99 -1.63 21.80
C LEU A 74 17.05 -1.17 23.25
N LEU A 75 18.16 -1.49 23.91
CA LEU A 75 18.43 -1.09 25.29
C LEU A 75 19.50 0.00 25.32
N GLN A 76 19.34 0.98 26.21
CA GLN A 76 20.34 2.01 26.40
C GLN A 76 21.66 1.44 26.94
N VAL A 77 22.80 1.78 26.31
CA VAL A 77 24.13 1.23 26.63
C VAL A 77 25.27 2.27 26.57
N PRO A 78 26.03 2.48 27.66
CA PRO A 78 25.65 2.19 29.04
C PRO A 78 24.51 3.12 29.48
N PRO A 79 23.72 2.76 30.51
CA PRO A 79 22.77 3.70 31.10
C PRO A 79 23.52 4.92 31.65
N THR A 80 23.24 6.09 31.08
CA THR A 80 23.92 7.36 31.42
C THR A 80 23.55 7.84 32.83
N ASP A 81 22.32 7.53 33.27
CA ASP A 81 21.80 7.77 34.61
C ASP A 81 21.08 6.51 35.13
N PRO A 82 21.50 5.90 36.26
CA PRO A 82 20.83 4.72 36.81
C PRO A 82 19.40 4.97 37.28
N LEU A 83 18.95 6.23 37.40
CA LEU A 83 17.56 6.58 37.70
C LEU A 83 16.72 6.83 36.44
N HIS A 84 17.35 6.97 35.27
CA HIS A 84 16.68 7.22 33.99
C HIS A 84 17.26 6.30 32.92
N THR A 85 16.69 5.12 32.81
CA THR A 85 17.02 4.14 31.77
C THR A 85 15.95 4.14 30.68
N PHE A 86 16.36 4.28 29.44
CA PHE A 86 15.48 4.19 28.29
C PHE A 86 15.58 2.80 27.64
N SER A 87 14.44 2.32 27.15
CA SER A 87 14.34 1.18 26.24
C SER A 87 13.46 1.59 25.07
N MET A 88 13.78 1.13 23.88
CA MET A 88 13.05 1.43 22.66
C MET A 88 12.59 0.13 22.04
N HIS A 89 11.29 0.02 21.75
CA HIS A 89 10.76 -0.99 20.86
C HIS A 89 10.50 -0.31 19.51
N LEU A 90 11.23 -0.69 18.47
CA LEU A 90 11.12 -0.09 17.15
C LEU A 90 10.41 -1.08 16.22
N VAL A 91 9.31 -0.63 15.63
CA VAL A 91 8.65 -1.30 14.51
C VAL A 91 8.74 -0.37 13.31
N ALA A 92 9.42 -0.81 12.26
CA ALA A 92 9.67 -0.01 11.07
C ALA A 92 9.66 -0.88 9.82
N VAL A 93 9.38 -0.24 8.69
CA VAL A 93 9.60 -0.78 7.35
C VAL A 93 10.25 0.34 6.53
N PRO A 94 11.30 0.09 5.72
CA PRO A 94 11.68 0.99 4.64
C PRO A 94 10.43 1.45 3.90
N TRP A 95 10.24 2.76 3.75
CA TRP A 95 9.03 3.30 3.14
C TRP A 95 8.83 2.68 1.76
N PRO A 96 7.78 1.88 1.55
CA PRO A 96 7.56 1.19 0.28
C PRO A 96 7.10 2.18 -0.80
N ASP A 97 7.14 1.78 -2.07
CA ASP A 97 6.46 2.57 -3.11
C ASP A 97 4.96 2.30 -2.94
N VAL A 98 4.25 3.30 -2.43
CA VAL A 98 2.81 3.23 -2.22
C VAL A 98 2.15 3.83 -3.45
N TRP A 99 1.27 3.08 -4.08
CA TRP A 99 0.35 3.56 -5.09
C TRP A 99 -1.03 3.73 -4.45
N PHE A 100 -1.69 4.85 -4.74
CA PHE A 100 -2.98 5.17 -4.15
C PHE A 100 -3.84 6.01 -5.09
N SER A 101 -5.16 5.97 -4.89
CA SER A 101 -6.15 6.90 -5.46
C SER A 101 -6.76 7.74 -4.33
N THR A 102 -7.55 8.76 -4.67
CA THR A 102 -8.14 9.71 -3.73
C THR A 102 -9.61 9.91 -4.08
N GLU A 103 -10.50 9.97 -3.09
CA GLU A 103 -11.93 10.30 -3.28
C GLU A 103 -12.17 11.64 -3.97
N GLU A 104 -11.31 12.62 -3.73
CA GLU A 104 -11.50 13.99 -4.20
C GLU A 104 -10.40 14.42 -5.17
N SER A 105 -10.81 14.83 -6.38
CA SER A 105 -9.91 15.43 -7.37
C SER A 105 -9.26 16.74 -6.86
N PHE A 106 -8.02 17.03 -7.28
CA PHE A 106 -7.30 18.23 -6.84
C PHE A 106 -6.38 18.85 -7.90
N THR A 107 -5.89 20.06 -7.63
CA THR A 107 -5.04 20.84 -8.53
C THR A 107 -3.61 20.86 -8.01
N SER A 108 -2.66 20.30 -8.77
CA SER A 108 -1.24 20.36 -8.39
C SER A 108 -0.65 21.74 -8.65
N SER A 109 0.11 22.28 -7.69
CA SER A 109 0.85 23.55 -7.84
C SER A 109 2.27 23.40 -8.37
N VAL A 110 2.80 22.17 -8.41
CA VAL A 110 4.22 21.87 -8.69
C VAL A 110 4.44 21.04 -9.94
N GLN A 111 3.40 20.46 -10.54
CA GLN A 111 3.50 19.68 -11.78
C GLN A 111 2.98 20.44 -13.00
N ASP A 112 3.43 20.04 -14.20
CA ASP A 112 2.87 20.50 -15.48
C ASP A 112 1.43 20.00 -15.71
N ILE A 113 1.00 19.01 -14.92
CA ILE A 113 -0.37 18.49 -14.87
C ILE A 113 -1.15 19.34 -13.88
N SER A 114 -2.08 20.15 -14.39
CA SER A 114 -2.81 21.08 -13.54
C SER A 114 -3.95 20.43 -12.77
N LYS A 115 -4.49 19.30 -13.21
CA LYS A 115 -5.61 18.63 -12.54
C LYS A 115 -5.31 17.14 -12.38
N ILE A 116 -5.40 16.66 -11.15
CA ILE A 116 -5.39 15.26 -10.76
C ILE A 116 -6.84 14.83 -10.55
N SER A 117 -7.22 13.71 -11.16
CA SER A 117 -8.53 13.08 -11.04
C SER A 117 -8.58 12.19 -9.79
N ASP A 118 -9.78 12.00 -9.25
CA ASP A 118 -10.07 11.04 -8.18
C ASP A 118 -9.75 9.60 -8.63
N GLY A 119 -10.01 9.30 -9.90
CA GLY A 119 -9.61 8.07 -10.57
C GLY A 119 -8.18 7.99 -11.11
N ASP A 120 -7.23 8.82 -10.67
CA ASP A 120 -5.80 8.69 -11.01
C ASP A 120 -5.04 7.86 -9.96
N ILE A 121 -4.10 7.02 -10.39
CA ILE A 121 -3.17 6.31 -9.49
C ILE A 121 -1.93 7.17 -9.27
N LEU A 122 -1.65 7.48 -8.02
CA LEU A 122 -0.62 8.41 -7.56
C LEU A 122 0.46 7.70 -6.76
N SER A 123 1.59 8.38 -6.53
CA SER A 123 2.59 7.96 -5.54
C SER A 123 3.01 9.14 -4.66
N PRO A 124 3.41 8.91 -3.39
CA PRO A 124 3.83 9.97 -2.48
C PRO A 124 5.04 10.78 -2.96
N ALA A 125 5.79 10.25 -3.93
CA ALA A 125 6.88 10.94 -4.60
C ALA A 125 6.41 12.07 -5.55
N GLY A 126 5.10 12.34 -5.63
CA GLY A 126 4.56 13.34 -6.55
C GLY A 126 4.66 12.86 -7.99
N ARG A 127 4.19 11.63 -8.27
CA ARG A 127 4.07 11.08 -9.64
C ARG A 127 2.65 10.56 -9.80
N VAL A 128 2.01 10.87 -10.92
CA VAL A 128 0.82 10.12 -11.37
C VAL A 128 1.33 8.94 -12.19
N ILE A 129 1.10 7.75 -11.63
CA ILE A 129 1.52 6.45 -12.15
C ILE A 129 0.65 6.09 -13.35
N ARG A 130 -0.67 6.19 -13.21
CA ARG A 130 -1.64 6.03 -14.31
C ARG A 130 -2.76 7.01 -14.15
N SER A 131 -3.22 7.60 -15.25
CA SER A 131 -4.44 8.39 -15.21
C SER A 131 -5.69 7.55 -15.41
N ASN A 132 -6.85 8.04 -14.97
CA ASN A 132 -8.14 7.38 -15.18
C ASN A 132 -8.35 7.02 -16.66
N ASN A 133 -8.03 7.95 -17.57
CA ASN A 133 -8.12 7.70 -19.00
C ASN A 133 -7.17 6.59 -19.49
N GLN A 134 -5.97 6.46 -18.92
CA GLN A 134 -5.05 5.37 -19.28
C GLN A 134 -5.59 4.00 -18.83
N LEU A 135 -6.23 3.94 -17.67
CA LEU A 135 -6.84 2.72 -17.14
C LEU A 135 -8.06 2.28 -17.95
N THR A 136 -8.84 3.24 -18.45
CA THR A 136 -10.16 2.99 -19.03
C THR A 136 -10.19 2.94 -20.56
N VAL A 137 -9.13 3.39 -21.24
CA VAL A 137 -9.10 3.52 -22.71
C VAL A 137 -9.42 2.22 -23.46
N ASN A 138 -9.07 1.07 -22.88
CA ASN A 138 -9.27 -0.24 -23.49
C ASN A 138 -10.63 -0.87 -23.17
N LEU A 139 -11.43 -0.27 -22.28
CA LEU A 139 -12.73 -0.82 -21.86
C LEU A 139 -13.86 -0.55 -22.86
N GLY A 140 -13.67 0.27 -23.89
CA GLY A 140 -14.71 0.56 -24.88
C GLY A 140 -15.93 1.32 -24.31
N ILE A 141 -15.70 2.14 -23.29
CA ILE A 141 -16.73 2.94 -22.62
C ILE A 141 -17.39 3.95 -23.57
N MET A 142 -18.73 4.00 -23.55
CA MET A 142 -19.51 4.96 -24.32
C MET A 142 -20.72 5.52 -23.54
N PRO A 143 -20.95 6.86 -23.58
CA PRO A 143 -20.09 7.87 -24.19
C PRO A 143 -18.73 7.94 -23.50
N ILE A 144 -17.68 8.39 -24.20
CA ILE A 144 -16.37 8.62 -23.59
C ILE A 144 -16.57 9.56 -22.40
N LEU A 145 -16.40 9.04 -21.19
CA LEU A 145 -16.45 9.82 -19.96
C LEU A 145 -15.04 10.32 -19.65
N PRO A 146 -14.91 11.54 -19.10
CA PRO A 146 -13.61 12.09 -18.74
C PRO A 146 -13.00 11.41 -17.51
N ASP A 147 -13.83 10.77 -16.69
CA ASP A 147 -13.47 10.16 -15.41
C ASP A 147 -14.51 9.10 -15.04
N ILE A 148 -14.13 8.06 -14.32
CA ILE A 148 -15.07 7.10 -13.74
C ILE A 148 -14.81 6.82 -12.26
N GLY A 149 -13.87 7.55 -11.63
CA GLY A 149 -13.45 7.24 -10.27
C GLY A 149 -12.58 5.99 -10.19
N LEU A 150 -12.12 5.67 -8.98
CA LEU A 150 -11.40 4.42 -8.63
C LEU A 150 -11.54 4.15 -7.13
N ASP A 151 -12.05 2.96 -6.74
CA ASP A 151 -12.12 2.53 -5.32
C ASP A 151 -11.11 1.43 -4.96
N ALA A 152 -11.02 0.43 -5.83
CA ALA A 152 -10.12 -0.69 -5.62
C ALA A 152 -8.97 -0.59 -6.61
N ILE A 153 -7.72 -0.71 -6.17
CA ILE A 153 -6.57 -0.86 -7.06
C ILE A 153 -5.73 -2.07 -6.66
N LEU A 154 -5.26 -2.82 -7.67
CA LEU A 154 -4.36 -3.95 -7.49
C LEU A 154 -3.32 -3.96 -8.60
N GLY A 155 -2.07 -3.77 -8.23
CA GLY A 155 -0.94 -3.88 -9.16
C GLY A 155 -0.49 -5.33 -9.27
N LEU A 156 -0.68 -5.97 -10.44
CA LEU A 156 -0.09 -7.29 -10.65
C LEU A 156 1.39 -7.18 -11.01
N VAL A 157 2.25 -7.31 -9.99
CA VAL A 157 3.65 -7.67 -10.21
C VAL A 157 3.71 -9.19 -10.38
N SER A 158 4.08 -9.64 -11.59
CA SER A 158 4.09 -11.06 -11.94
C SER A 158 5.13 -11.84 -11.11
N GLN A 159 4.71 -12.53 -10.05
CA GLN A 159 5.55 -13.52 -9.34
C GLN A 159 5.75 -14.85 -10.11
N SER A 160 5.24 -14.96 -11.34
CA SER A 160 5.29 -16.21 -12.12
C SER A 160 6.40 -16.22 -13.18
N THR A 161 7.17 -17.30 -13.20
CA THR A 161 8.18 -17.64 -14.22
C THR A 161 7.61 -18.26 -15.49
N ASP A 162 6.32 -18.65 -15.51
CA ASP A 162 5.82 -19.65 -16.46
C ASP A 162 4.92 -19.11 -17.58
N LEU A 163 4.58 -17.82 -17.59
CA LEU A 163 3.84 -17.19 -18.69
C LEU A 163 4.30 -15.75 -18.92
N PRO A 164 4.39 -15.27 -20.17
CA PRO A 164 4.52 -13.85 -20.47
C PRO A 164 3.17 -13.18 -20.18
N ARG A 165 2.90 -12.89 -18.91
CA ARG A 165 1.86 -11.91 -18.57
C ARG A 165 2.43 -10.52 -18.88
N PRO A 166 1.65 -9.60 -19.47
CA PRO A 166 2.05 -8.20 -19.51
C PRO A 166 2.38 -7.82 -18.07
N CYS A 167 3.61 -7.37 -17.86
CA CYS A 167 4.00 -6.91 -16.55
C CYS A 167 3.18 -5.64 -16.28
N CYS A 168 2.76 -5.42 -15.03
CA CYS A 168 2.02 -4.22 -14.64
C CYS A 168 0.60 -4.09 -15.24
N GLU A 169 -0.11 -5.22 -15.43
CA GLU A 169 -1.57 -5.14 -15.53
C GLU A 169 -2.12 -4.59 -14.21
N ILE A 170 -2.94 -3.55 -14.28
CA ILE A 170 -3.60 -2.98 -13.11
C ILE A 170 -5.05 -3.42 -13.13
N TRP A 171 -5.47 -4.02 -12.02
CA TRP A 171 -6.87 -4.31 -11.78
C TRP A 171 -7.47 -3.21 -10.93
N PHE A 172 -8.70 -2.84 -11.22
CA PHE A 172 -9.37 -1.77 -10.51
C PHE A 172 -10.89 -1.93 -10.50
N SER A 173 -11.56 -1.26 -9.56
CA SER A 173 -13.00 -1.01 -9.63
C SER A 173 -13.30 0.44 -9.99
N ALA A 174 -14.53 0.74 -10.36
CA ALA A 174 -15.00 2.09 -10.64
C ALA A 174 -16.13 2.46 -9.68
N GLU A 175 -16.22 3.73 -9.29
CA GLU A 175 -17.25 4.26 -8.36
C GLU A 175 -18.69 4.23 -8.90
N ARG A 176 -18.88 3.81 -10.16
CA ARG A 176 -20.20 3.81 -10.79
C ARG A 176 -20.36 2.82 -11.92
N ASP A 177 -21.59 2.31 -12.00
CA ASP A 177 -22.16 1.69 -13.19
C ASP A 177 -21.86 2.46 -14.49
N ILE A 178 -21.28 1.76 -15.48
CA ILE A 178 -20.96 2.34 -16.78
C ILE A 178 -21.19 1.38 -17.95
N HIS A 179 -21.58 1.95 -19.11
CA HIS A 179 -21.77 1.16 -20.32
C HIS A 179 -20.49 1.07 -21.15
N SER A 180 -20.10 -0.15 -21.50
CA SER A 180 -19.09 -0.50 -22.48
C SER A 180 -19.72 -1.11 -23.73
N GLU A 181 -19.33 -0.63 -24.91
CA GLU A 181 -19.77 -1.22 -26.18
C GLU A 181 -19.19 -2.63 -26.42
N THR A 182 -18.06 -2.94 -25.77
CA THR A 182 -17.34 -4.21 -25.95
C THR A 182 -17.65 -5.22 -24.87
N LEU A 183 -17.89 -4.78 -23.64
CA LEU A 183 -18.08 -5.63 -22.46
C LEU A 183 -19.53 -5.63 -21.94
N GLY A 184 -20.36 -4.68 -22.36
CA GLY A 184 -21.74 -4.56 -21.90
C GLY A 184 -21.87 -3.59 -20.73
N GLN A 185 -22.84 -3.83 -19.84
CA GLN A 185 -22.93 -3.07 -18.59
C GLN A 185 -21.78 -3.52 -17.68
N LEU A 186 -20.97 -2.56 -17.24
CA LEU A 186 -19.99 -2.71 -16.18
C LEU A 186 -20.59 -2.13 -14.92
N HIS A 187 -20.37 -2.81 -13.80
CA HIS A 187 -20.85 -2.39 -12.51
C HIS A 187 -19.73 -1.89 -11.59
N ASP A 188 -20.08 -1.10 -10.58
CA ASP A 188 -19.14 -0.63 -9.55
C ASP A 188 -18.61 -1.75 -8.64
N GLY A 189 -19.29 -2.91 -8.59
CA GLY A 189 -18.76 -4.12 -7.97
C GLY A 189 -17.85 -4.98 -8.88
N ASP A 190 -17.66 -4.62 -10.16
CA ASP A 190 -16.85 -5.42 -11.08
C ASP A 190 -15.36 -5.10 -10.96
N LEU A 191 -14.53 -6.13 -10.84
CA LEU A 191 -13.08 -5.98 -10.96
C LEU A 191 -12.68 -5.95 -12.43
N LEU A 192 -12.22 -4.79 -12.87
CA LEU A 192 -11.80 -4.49 -14.23
C LEU A 192 -10.28 -4.58 -14.36
N SER A 193 -9.81 -4.53 -15.59
CA SER A 193 -8.39 -4.51 -15.93
C SER A 193 -8.13 -3.48 -17.01
N ASP A 194 -7.00 -2.77 -16.87
CA ASP A 194 -6.51 -1.79 -17.85
C ASP A 194 -6.20 -2.42 -19.23
N SER A 195 -6.15 -3.76 -19.29
CA SER A 195 -6.08 -4.54 -20.54
C SER A 195 -7.42 -4.67 -21.29
N GLY A 196 -8.50 -4.09 -20.77
CA GLY A 196 -9.80 -4.05 -21.45
C GLY A 196 -10.69 -5.27 -21.21
N LYS A 197 -10.69 -5.84 -19.99
CA LYS A 197 -11.49 -7.03 -19.65
C LYS A 197 -12.07 -6.93 -18.24
N ILE A 198 -13.17 -7.65 -18.01
CA ILE A 198 -13.68 -7.94 -16.67
C ILE A 198 -12.83 -9.10 -16.13
N VAL A 199 -12.08 -8.85 -15.06
CA VAL A 199 -11.29 -9.86 -14.34
C VAL A 199 -12.22 -10.74 -13.52
N ARG A 200 -13.17 -10.10 -12.83
CA ARG A 200 -14.18 -10.77 -12.01
C ARG A 200 -15.42 -9.91 -11.90
N SER A 201 -16.59 -10.54 -11.94
CA SER A 201 -17.85 -9.81 -11.76
C SER A 201 -18.22 -9.70 -10.28
N TYR A 202 -19.02 -8.69 -9.93
CA TYR A 202 -19.56 -8.54 -8.56
C TYR A 202 -20.28 -9.82 -8.09
N ILE A 203 -21.01 -10.52 -8.99
CA ILE A 203 -21.73 -11.77 -8.70
C ILE A 203 -20.77 -12.85 -8.23
N ASP A 204 -19.59 -12.95 -8.85
CA ASP A 204 -18.59 -13.95 -8.51
C ASP A 204 -17.99 -13.69 -7.13
N PHE A 205 -17.87 -12.42 -6.71
CA PHE A 205 -17.42 -12.04 -5.38
C PHE A 205 -18.45 -12.40 -4.30
N ILE A 206 -19.67 -11.87 -4.40
CA ILE A 206 -20.67 -12.01 -3.34
C ILE A 206 -21.38 -13.37 -3.36
N GLY A 207 -21.34 -14.08 -4.50
CA GLY A 207 -21.99 -15.39 -4.66
C GLY A 207 -21.51 -16.43 -3.65
N ALA A 208 -20.24 -16.38 -3.25
CA ALA A 208 -19.65 -17.26 -2.24
C ALA A 208 -20.27 -17.11 -0.84
N PHE A 209 -21.00 -16.01 -0.59
CA PHE A 209 -21.65 -15.67 0.67
C PHE A 209 -23.16 -15.95 0.68
N SER A 210 -23.76 -16.27 -0.48
CA SER A 210 -25.21 -16.54 -0.60
C SER A 210 -26.07 -15.41 0.01
N PRO A 211 -26.07 -14.21 -0.61
CA PRO A 211 -26.85 -13.07 -0.13
C PRO A 211 -28.35 -13.39 -0.10
N MET A 212 -29.03 -13.02 1.00
CA MET A 212 -30.47 -13.23 1.16
C MET A 212 -31.16 -11.99 1.75
N PRO A 213 -32.08 -11.33 1.02
CA PRO A 213 -32.53 -11.67 -0.34
C PRO A 213 -31.39 -11.56 -1.37
N PRO A 214 -31.51 -12.20 -2.55
CA PRO A 214 -30.57 -11.94 -3.65
C PRO A 214 -30.54 -10.44 -3.94
N ILE A 215 -29.34 -9.86 -3.92
CA ILE A 215 -29.10 -8.43 -4.15
C ILE A 215 -28.44 -8.20 -5.52
N PRO A 216 -28.65 -7.02 -6.14
CA PRO A 216 -28.21 -6.75 -7.50
C PRO A 216 -26.74 -6.37 -7.61
N ASP A 217 -26.18 -5.58 -6.70
CA ASP A 217 -24.76 -5.24 -6.57
C ASP A 217 -24.57 -4.65 -5.17
N THR A 218 -23.37 -4.73 -4.61
CA THR A 218 -22.97 -4.14 -3.33
C THR A 218 -21.77 -3.20 -3.47
N GLY A 219 -21.30 -2.93 -4.69
CA GLY A 219 -20.08 -2.17 -4.91
C GLY A 219 -18.82 -2.94 -4.48
N LEU A 220 -17.66 -2.43 -4.87
CA LEU A 220 -16.35 -3.01 -4.55
C LEU A 220 -15.43 -1.89 -4.07
N ASP A 221 -15.26 -1.83 -2.76
CA ASP A 221 -14.63 -0.69 -2.11
C ASP A 221 -13.12 -0.88 -1.91
N ALA A 222 -12.68 -2.11 -1.63
CA ALA A 222 -11.27 -2.43 -1.48
C ALA A 222 -10.93 -3.78 -2.08
N ILE A 223 -9.66 -3.95 -2.50
CA ILE A 223 -9.14 -5.23 -2.96
C ILE A 223 -7.71 -5.45 -2.49
N ALA A 224 -7.38 -6.70 -2.14
CA ALA A 224 -6.04 -7.09 -1.74
C ALA A 224 -5.76 -8.56 -2.05
N PHE A 225 -4.51 -8.98 -1.90
CA PHE A 225 -4.15 -10.40 -1.80
C PHE A 225 -3.79 -10.76 -0.37
N ASP A 226 -4.20 -11.94 0.08
CA ASP A 226 -3.62 -12.54 1.29
C ASP A 226 -2.21 -13.09 1.02
N ALA A 227 -1.52 -13.53 2.07
CA ALA A 227 -0.18 -14.12 1.97
C ALA A 227 -0.09 -15.39 1.08
N ASN A 228 -1.23 -16.01 0.75
CA ASN A 228 -1.30 -17.17 -0.13
C ASN A 228 -1.69 -16.79 -1.57
N GLY A 229 -1.90 -15.51 -1.85
CA GLY A 229 -2.36 -15.01 -3.15
C GLY A 229 -3.86 -15.20 -3.39
N ASN A 230 -4.67 -15.48 -2.36
CA ASN A 230 -6.13 -15.47 -2.50
C ASN A 230 -6.63 -14.03 -2.53
N LEU A 231 -7.66 -13.79 -3.33
CA LEU A 231 -8.26 -12.46 -3.43
C LEU A 231 -9.08 -12.14 -2.19
N LEU A 232 -8.81 -10.97 -1.63
CA LEU A 232 -9.58 -10.35 -0.55
C LEU A 232 -10.26 -9.09 -1.09
N PHE A 233 -11.43 -8.75 -0.55
CA PHE A 233 -12.19 -7.61 -1.01
C PHE A 233 -13.09 -7.03 0.08
N SER A 234 -13.47 -5.76 -0.05
CA SER A 234 -14.55 -5.12 0.69
C SER A 234 -15.71 -4.78 -0.23
N VAL A 235 -16.85 -4.35 0.31
CA VAL A 235 -18.04 -3.93 -0.45
C VAL A 235 -18.51 -2.58 0.06
N GLU A 236 -19.22 -1.79 -0.74
CA GLU A 236 -19.74 -0.48 -0.33
C GLU A 236 -21.07 -0.58 0.45
N GLU A 237 -21.87 -1.63 0.20
CA GLU A 237 -23.16 -1.81 0.86
C GLU A 237 -23.23 -3.07 1.74
N ASP A 238 -23.80 -2.90 2.94
CA ASP A 238 -24.11 -4.00 3.86
C ASP A 238 -25.06 -5.02 3.22
N PHE A 239 -24.79 -6.32 3.45
CA PHE A 239 -25.73 -7.36 3.06
C PHE A 239 -25.78 -8.54 4.03
N PHE A 240 -26.90 -9.27 4.02
CA PHE A 240 -27.06 -10.46 4.85
C PHE A 240 -26.59 -11.72 4.11
N SER A 241 -25.59 -12.42 4.69
CA SER A 241 -25.12 -13.71 4.20
C SER A 241 -25.92 -14.84 4.87
N GLU A 242 -26.70 -15.59 4.07
CA GLU A 242 -27.37 -16.79 4.57
C GLU A 242 -26.37 -17.87 4.98
N LYS A 243 -25.27 -18.01 4.23
CA LYS A 243 -24.21 -18.98 4.50
C LYS A 243 -23.57 -18.79 5.87
N LEU A 244 -23.29 -17.53 6.24
CA LEU A 244 -22.67 -17.19 7.52
C LEU A 244 -23.70 -16.93 8.64
N GLY A 245 -24.97 -16.74 8.28
CA GLY A 245 -26.05 -16.42 9.22
C GLY A 245 -25.89 -15.05 9.88
N ARG A 246 -25.25 -14.09 9.22
CA ARG A 246 -24.99 -12.73 9.74
C ARG A 246 -24.95 -11.69 8.62
N THR A 247 -25.11 -10.43 9.01
CA THR A 247 -24.79 -9.29 8.15
C THR A 247 -23.27 -9.18 7.98
N ILE A 248 -22.87 -8.98 6.73
CA ILE A 248 -21.56 -8.52 6.30
C ILE A 248 -21.67 -7.02 6.18
N ASN A 249 -20.75 -6.31 6.83
CA ASN A 249 -20.72 -4.85 6.78
C ASN A 249 -19.76 -4.40 5.68
N HIS A 250 -19.99 -3.21 5.12
CA HIS A 250 -19.11 -2.58 4.13
C HIS A 250 -17.67 -2.33 4.62
N GLY A 251 -17.43 -2.34 5.94
CA GLY A 251 -16.07 -2.31 6.50
C GLY A 251 -15.40 -3.68 6.72
N ASP A 252 -16.06 -4.79 6.38
CA ASP A 252 -15.49 -6.14 6.58
C ASP A 252 -14.60 -6.54 5.38
N LEU A 253 -13.36 -6.95 5.65
CA LEU A 253 -12.48 -7.53 4.63
C LEU A 253 -12.82 -9.02 4.42
N LEU A 254 -13.28 -9.35 3.22
CA LEU A 254 -13.84 -10.63 2.82
C LEU A 254 -12.84 -11.44 2.00
N SER A 255 -12.95 -12.76 2.05
CA SER A 255 -12.22 -13.67 1.17
C SER A 255 -13.15 -14.24 0.10
N GLU A 256 -12.63 -14.40 -1.12
CA GLU A 256 -13.37 -14.95 -2.27
C GLU A 256 -13.94 -16.36 -2.05
N ASP A 257 -13.48 -17.09 -1.03
CA ASP A 257 -14.03 -18.41 -0.67
C ASP A 257 -15.27 -18.35 0.25
N GLY A 258 -15.77 -17.13 0.50
CA GLY A 258 -16.98 -16.87 1.27
C GLY A 258 -16.75 -16.97 2.78
N ARG A 259 -15.60 -16.47 3.25
CA ARG A 259 -15.25 -16.26 4.67
C ARG A 259 -14.99 -14.77 4.91
N ILE A 260 -15.21 -14.33 6.15
CA ILE A 260 -14.72 -13.02 6.59
C ILE A 260 -13.25 -13.21 6.99
N PHE A 261 -12.35 -12.45 6.35
CA PHE A 261 -10.93 -12.46 6.69
C PHE A 261 -10.68 -11.64 7.96
N LYS A 262 -11.18 -10.39 7.98
CA LYS A 262 -11.21 -9.51 9.16
C LYS A 262 -12.48 -8.69 9.14
N THR A 263 -13.11 -8.49 10.31
CA THR A 263 -14.19 -7.52 10.44
C THR A 263 -13.63 -6.12 10.63
N ILE A 264 -14.43 -5.07 10.39
CA ILE A 264 -14.03 -3.70 10.74
C ILE A 264 -13.65 -3.55 12.23
N GLY A 265 -14.31 -4.33 13.09
CA GLY A 265 -14.00 -4.39 14.52
C GLY A 265 -12.64 -5.02 14.82
N ASP A 266 -12.18 -5.97 13.99
CA ASP A 266 -10.84 -6.55 14.10
C ASP A 266 -9.77 -5.55 13.61
N LEU A 267 -10.06 -4.82 12.51
CA LEU A 267 -9.16 -3.77 11.98
C LEU A 267 -8.98 -2.62 12.97
N LEU A 268 -10.05 -2.22 13.66
CA LEU A 268 -10.04 -1.11 14.62
C LEU A 268 -9.76 -1.56 16.07
N ALA A 269 -9.45 -2.83 16.31
CA ALA A 269 -9.34 -3.40 17.67
C ALA A 269 -8.29 -2.70 18.56
N ASN A 270 -7.25 -2.13 17.94
CA ASN A 270 -6.15 -1.44 18.62
C ASN A 270 -6.31 0.09 18.65
N PHE A 271 -7.40 0.61 18.09
CA PHE A 271 -7.78 2.01 18.16
C PHE A 271 -8.72 2.28 19.34
N HIS A 272 -8.81 3.54 19.74
CA HIS A 272 -9.59 4.01 20.87
C HIS A 272 -10.56 5.13 20.46
N PRO A 273 -11.57 4.84 19.61
CA PRO A 273 -12.53 5.85 19.18
C PRO A 273 -13.30 6.44 20.37
N ILE A 274 -13.33 7.77 20.47
CA ILE A 274 -14.12 8.50 21.46
C ILE A 274 -15.53 8.81 20.92
N GLU A 275 -16.50 8.97 21.81
CA GLU A 275 -17.89 9.23 21.43
C GLU A 275 -18.10 10.66 20.89
N PRO A 276 -19.04 10.86 19.94
CA PRO A 276 -19.93 9.86 19.36
C PRO A 276 -19.22 9.00 18.30
N ARG A 277 -19.40 7.67 18.37
CA ARG A 277 -18.89 6.76 17.34
C ARG A 277 -19.82 6.72 16.12
N PRO A 278 -19.25 6.66 14.90
CA PRO A 278 -20.02 6.32 13.70
C PRO A 278 -20.76 4.98 13.85
N ILE A 279 -21.85 4.82 13.08
CA ILE A 279 -22.61 3.56 13.04
C ILE A 279 -21.79 2.46 12.31
N SER A 280 -21.06 2.87 11.28
CA SER A 280 -20.05 2.10 10.56
C SER A 280 -18.88 3.03 10.24
N PHE A 281 -17.70 2.44 10.08
CA PHE A 281 -16.50 3.17 9.66
C PHE A 281 -16.21 3.01 8.17
N GLY A 282 -16.72 1.96 7.50
CA GLY A 282 -16.39 1.67 6.11
C GLY A 282 -14.95 1.19 5.88
N LEU A 283 -14.59 0.90 4.63
CA LEU A 283 -13.25 0.41 4.24
C LEU A 283 -12.92 0.72 2.77
N ASP A 284 -12.43 1.94 2.48
CA ASP A 284 -12.08 2.39 1.13
C ASP A 284 -10.83 1.74 0.53
N ALA A 285 -9.95 1.20 1.38
CA ALA A 285 -8.70 0.63 0.88
C ALA A 285 -8.13 -0.40 1.84
N ALA A 286 -7.46 -1.41 1.28
CA ALA A 286 -6.78 -2.41 2.07
C ALA A 286 -5.54 -2.97 1.35
N TYR A 287 -4.51 -3.25 2.14
CA TYR A 287 -3.35 -4.03 1.73
C TYR A 287 -2.99 -4.99 2.85
N VAL A 288 -2.84 -6.27 2.53
CA VAL A 288 -2.47 -7.30 3.51
C VAL A 288 -1.01 -7.68 3.32
N TRP A 289 -0.22 -7.45 4.36
CA TRP A 289 1.18 -7.86 4.37
C TRP A 289 1.32 -9.38 4.46
N PRO A 290 2.44 -9.96 3.97
CA PRO A 290 2.70 -11.40 4.09
C PRO A 290 2.65 -11.94 5.54
N HIS A 291 2.97 -11.10 6.54
CA HIS A 291 2.86 -11.47 7.97
C HIS A 291 1.46 -11.30 8.57
N GLY A 292 0.50 -10.80 7.79
CA GLY A 292 -0.91 -10.72 8.17
C GLY A 292 -1.37 -9.40 8.80
N GLU A 293 -0.46 -8.42 8.95
CA GLU A 293 -0.85 -7.03 9.21
C GLU A 293 -1.65 -6.49 8.04
N VAL A 294 -2.67 -5.69 8.33
CA VAL A 294 -3.48 -5.03 7.32
C VAL A 294 -3.25 -3.54 7.42
N TRP A 295 -2.81 -2.95 6.31
CA TRP A 295 -2.89 -1.51 6.11
C TRP A 295 -4.21 -1.18 5.44
N PHE A 296 -4.89 -0.14 5.89
CA PHE A 296 -6.23 0.16 5.43
C PHE A 296 -6.60 1.63 5.56
N SER A 297 -7.67 2.04 4.87
CA SER A 297 -8.37 3.32 5.07
C SER A 297 -9.83 3.07 5.49
N ILE A 298 -10.56 4.11 5.85
CA ILE A 298 -11.95 4.02 6.32
C ILE A 298 -12.75 5.13 5.66
N GLU A 299 -14.06 4.95 5.44
CA GLU A 299 -14.93 5.97 4.82
C GLU A 299 -15.30 7.13 5.77
N VAL A 300 -15.24 6.89 7.09
CA VAL A 300 -15.79 7.83 8.07
C VAL A 300 -14.77 8.24 9.13
N ASP A 301 -14.48 9.55 9.15
CA ASP A 301 -13.68 10.21 10.16
C ASP A 301 -14.07 9.82 11.59
N PHE A 302 -13.07 9.67 12.45
CA PHE A 302 -13.29 9.56 13.89
C PHE A 302 -12.20 10.24 14.71
N ALA A 303 -12.47 10.44 15.99
CA ALA A 303 -11.46 10.90 16.93
C ALA A 303 -10.98 9.71 17.77
N ASP A 304 -9.67 9.50 17.79
CA ASP A 304 -8.99 8.56 18.66
C ASP A 304 -8.52 9.27 19.94
N LEU A 305 -8.66 8.61 21.09
CA LEU A 305 -8.26 9.13 22.39
C LEU A 305 -6.78 9.55 22.45
N TYR A 306 -5.91 8.88 21.70
CA TYR A 306 -4.46 9.02 21.77
C TYR A 306 -3.87 9.59 20.48
N LEU A 307 -4.45 9.26 19.32
CA LEU A 307 -3.92 9.64 18.00
C LEU A 307 -4.57 10.92 17.44
N GLY A 308 -5.60 11.45 18.11
CA GLY A 308 -6.33 12.63 17.66
C GLY A 308 -7.35 12.28 16.57
N THR A 309 -7.69 13.24 15.71
CA THR A 309 -8.55 12.98 14.55
C THR A 309 -7.85 12.00 13.61
N ILE A 310 -8.60 11.03 13.13
CA ILE A 310 -8.26 10.10 12.05
C ILE A 310 -9.25 10.41 10.92
N GLY A 311 -8.70 10.79 9.77
CA GLY A 311 -9.45 11.08 8.56
C GLY A 311 -9.67 9.85 7.70
N HIS A 312 -10.67 9.89 6.84
CA HIS A 312 -10.99 8.82 5.89
C HIS A 312 -9.89 8.60 4.83
N GLY A 313 -9.04 9.58 4.56
CA GLY A 313 -7.86 9.40 3.69
C GLY A 313 -6.57 9.03 4.42
N ASP A 314 -6.60 8.77 5.74
CA ASP A 314 -5.41 8.36 6.48
C ASP A 314 -5.11 6.87 6.26
N LEU A 315 -3.85 6.54 5.96
CA LEU A 315 -3.39 5.16 5.88
C LEU A 315 -3.13 4.60 7.28
N LEU A 316 -3.92 3.63 7.69
CA LEU A 316 -3.91 3.01 9.01
C LEU A 316 -3.30 1.61 8.99
N SER A 317 -2.98 1.09 10.16
CA SER A 317 -2.60 -0.31 10.37
C SER A 317 -3.44 -0.92 11.48
N ASP A 318 -3.87 -2.17 11.29
CA ASP A 318 -4.71 -2.92 12.23
C ASP A 318 -4.02 -3.20 13.58
N THR A 319 -2.74 -2.86 13.68
CA THR A 319 -1.96 -2.82 14.92
C THR A 319 -2.14 -1.53 15.74
N GLY A 320 -3.00 -0.60 15.31
CA GLY A 320 -3.32 0.64 16.03
C GLY A 320 -2.40 1.81 15.72
N ARG A 321 -1.89 1.88 14.48
CA ARG A 321 -0.95 2.93 14.03
C ARG A 321 -1.53 3.71 12.86
N VAL A 322 -1.17 4.99 12.78
CA VAL A 322 -1.28 5.79 11.55
C VAL A 322 0.04 5.63 10.80
N ILE A 323 -0.01 5.04 9.62
CA ILE A 323 1.15 4.80 8.75
C ILE A 323 1.52 6.08 7.99
N ALA A 324 0.53 6.75 7.41
CA ALA A 324 0.65 8.08 6.84
C ALA A 324 -0.68 8.82 6.95
N ARG A 325 -0.60 10.14 7.10
CA ARG A 325 -1.76 11.01 6.96
C ARG A 325 -2.06 11.27 5.49
N ASN A 326 -3.32 11.52 5.14
CA ASN A 326 -3.69 11.85 3.77
C ASN A 326 -2.82 13.00 3.19
N LYS A 327 -2.62 14.06 3.99
CA LYS A 327 -1.77 15.19 3.63
C LYS A 327 -0.33 14.83 3.34
N GLU A 328 0.21 13.82 4.01
CA GLU A 328 1.58 13.35 3.80
C GLU A 328 1.68 12.58 2.47
N LEU A 329 0.63 11.87 2.08
CA LEU A 329 0.57 11.15 0.79
C LEU A 329 0.51 12.12 -0.40
N VAL A 330 -0.20 13.25 -0.27
CA VAL A 330 -0.35 14.22 -1.37
C VAL A 330 0.62 15.40 -1.33
N GLU A 331 1.46 15.53 -0.29
CA GLU A 331 2.31 16.71 -0.05
C GLU A 331 3.16 17.09 -1.26
N SER A 332 3.77 16.10 -1.92
CA SER A 332 4.65 16.29 -3.08
C SER A 332 3.94 16.87 -4.32
N PHE A 333 2.61 16.80 -4.38
CA PHE A 333 1.83 17.45 -5.45
C PHE A 333 1.50 18.91 -5.13
N GLY A 334 1.71 19.36 -3.89
CA GLY A 334 1.33 20.68 -3.40
C GLY A 334 -0.09 21.07 -3.80
N PRO A 335 -1.14 20.38 -3.32
CA PRO A 335 -2.52 20.71 -3.66
C PRO A 335 -2.84 22.17 -3.34
N ILE A 336 -3.57 22.84 -4.23
CA ILE A 336 -3.97 24.25 -4.05
C ILE A 336 -5.22 24.35 -3.18
N GLU A 337 -6.05 23.32 -3.21
CA GLU A 337 -7.24 23.16 -2.42
C GLU A 337 -6.89 23.12 -0.92
N ASP A 338 -7.61 23.92 -0.13
CA ASP A 338 -7.48 23.93 1.34
C ASP A 338 -8.40 22.87 1.94
N LEU A 339 -8.23 21.62 1.50
CA LEU A 339 -8.89 20.47 2.09
C LEU A 339 -8.05 19.91 3.24
N ALA A 340 -8.75 19.44 4.27
CA ALA A 340 -8.12 18.74 5.37
C ALA A 340 -7.70 17.31 4.98
N ASP A 341 -8.43 16.74 4.01
CA ASP A 341 -8.35 15.37 3.56
C ASP A 341 -8.89 15.30 2.11
N PHE A 342 -8.30 14.44 1.28
CA PHE A 342 -8.71 14.14 -0.09
C PHE A 342 -9.28 12.71 -0.22
N GLY A 343 -9.43 11.98 0.88
CA GLY A 343 -9.85 10.58 0.85
C GLY A 343 -8.75 9.64 0.34
N LEU A 344 -8.98 8.33 0.43
CA LEU A 344 -8.06 7.31 -0.06
C LEU A 344 -8.83 6.08 -0.54
N ASP A 345 -9.11 6.06 -1.84
CA ASP A 345 -10.04 5.13 -2.47
C ASP A 345 -9.25 4.09 -3.25
N GLY A 346 -8.23 3.54 -2.61
CA GLY A 346 -7.40 2.56 -3.27
C GLY A 346 -5.98 2.60 -2.76
N LEU A 347 -5.45 1.39 -2.52
CA LEU A 347 -4.13 1.21 -1.98
C LEU A 347 -3.47 0.00 -2.61
N GLN A 348 -2.28 0.21 -3.15
CA GLN A 348 -1.35 -0.84 -3.48
C GLN A 348 0.01 -0.51 -2.88
N VAL A 349 0.49 -1.38 -2.00
CA VAL A 349 1.88 -1.30 -1.55
C VAL A 349 2.72 -2.13 -2.50
N LEU A 350 3.56 -1.46 -3.27
CA LEU A 350 4.67 -2.10 -3.95
C LEU A 350 5.80 -2.19 -2.96
N TRP A 351 6.13 -3.43 -2.64
CA TRP A 351 7.43 -3.66 -2.06
C TRP A 351 8.50 -3.07 -2.97
N PRO A 352 9.66 -2.68 -2.40
CA PRO A 352 10.85 -2.48 -3.19
C PRO A 352 11.25 -3.83 -3.82
N PHE A 353 10.50 -4.25 -4.84
CA PHE A 353 11.08 -4.87 -6.00
C PHE A 353 12.12 -3.89 -6.43
N LEU A 354 13.36 -4.34 -6.50
CA LEU A 354 14.33 -3.65 -7.30
C LEU A 354 13.68 -3.66 -8.69
N PRO A 355 13.25 -2.52 -9.27
CA PRO A 355 12.53 -2.54 -10.53
C PRO A 355 13.26 -3.35 -11.63
N PRO A 356 14.61 -3.40 -11.64
CA PRO A 356 15.36 -4.25 -12.56
C PRO A 356 15.70 -5.66 -12.04
N ASP A 357 15.07 -6.18 -10.98
CA ASP A 357 15.14 -7.59 -10.58
C ASP A 357 14.06 -8.36 -11.37
N PHE A 358 14.47 -8.88 -12.52
CA PHE A 358 13.60 -9.51 -13.51
C PHE A 358 13.44 -11.02 -13.32
N ASP A 359 14.33 -11.66 -12.57
CA ASP A 359 14.18 -13.06 -12.18
C ASP A 359 13.57 -13.26 -10.77
N PHE A 360 13.35 -12.15 -10.05
CA PHE A 360 12.71 -12.05 -8.76
C PHE A 360 13.48 -12.76 -7.65
N ASP A 361 14.81 -12.81 -7.75
CA ASP A 361 15.68 -13.41 -6.75
C ASP A 361 16.09 -12.44 -5.62
N SER A 362 15.52 -11.22 -5.64
CA SER A 362 15.72 -10.12 -4.68
C SER A 362 17.07 -9.42 -4.79
N ASP A 363 17.82 -9.62 -5.88
CA ASP A 363 18.97 -8.81 -6.24
C ASP A 363 18.93 -8.35 -7.70
N VAL A 364 19.76 -7.36 -8.06
CA VAL A 364 19.89 -6.90 -9.45
C VAL A 364 21.27 -7.25 -9.94
N ASP A 365 21.33 -8.18 -10.89
CA ASP A 365 22.59 -8.67 -11.38
C ASP A 365 22.60 -9.03 -12.86
N PHE A 366 23.61 -9.80 -13.25
CA PHE A 366 23.82 -10.12 -14.64
C PHE A 366 22.72 -11.01 -15.22
N VAL A 367 22.03 -11.80 -14.39
CA VAL A 367 20.86 -12.57 -14.80
C VAL A 367 19.73 -11.62 -15.19
N ASP A 368 19.49 -10.59 -14.37
CA ASP A 368 18.51 -9.56 -14.71
C ASP A 368 18.91 -8.75 -15.93
N PHE A 369 20.17 -8.35 -16.03
CA PHE A 369 20.63 -7.63 -17.23
C PHE A 369 20.49 -8.49 -18.49
N ALA A 370 20.69 -9.80 -18.38
CA ALA A 370 20.48 -10.71 -19.50
C ALA A 370 18.98 -10.81 -19.87
N LEU A 371 18.08 -10.81 -18.89
CA LEU A 371 16.64 -10.74 -19.11
C LEU A 371 16.24 -9.41 -19.73
N PHE A 372 16.71 -8.27 -19.22
CA PHE A 372 16.55 -6.93 -19.78
C PHE A 372 16.99 -6.87 -21.25
N ALA A 373 18.22 -7.32 -21.52
CA ALA A 373 18.84 -7.25 -22.83
C ALA A 373 18.14 -8.15 -23.86
N ALA A 374 17.47 -9.21 -23.41
CA ALA A 374 16.69 -10.09 -24.29
C ALA A 374 15.53 -9.36 -24.97
N TYR A 375 15.01 -8.29 -24.34
CA TYR A 375 13.91 -7.48 -24.88
C TYR A 375 14.40 -6.20 -25.58
N TRP A 376 15.71 -5.90 -25.56
CA TRP A 376 16.28 -4.62 -26.01
C TRP A 376 15.83 -4.18 -27.40
N GLN A 377 15.34 -2.93 -27.51
CA GLN A 377 14.78 -2.32 -28.72
C GLN A 377 13.54 -3.03 -29.30
N GLU A 378 12.90 -3.94 -28.56
CA GLU A 378 11.56 -4.37 -28.92
C GLU A 378 10.61 -3.16 -28.88
N THR A 379 9.81 -3.03 -29.93
CA THR A 379 8.80 -1.97 -30.06
C THR A 379 7.45 -2.65 -30.26
N GLY A 380 6.43 -2.20 -29.54
CA GLY A 380 5.05 -2.67 -29.73
C GLY A 380 4.49 -3.61 -28.67
N TYR A 381 5.13 -3.73 -27.50
CA TYR A 381 4.43 -4.21 -26.31
C TYR A 381 3.75 -3.03 -25.60
N THR A 382 2.70 -3.34 -24.84
CA THR A 382 1.98 -2.43 -23.96
C THR A 382 2.95 -1.67 -23.05
N ILE A 383 2.49 -0.57 -22.46
CA ILE A 383 3.20 0.49 -21.69
C ILE A 383 4.01 -0.04 -20.46
N CYS A 384 4.19 -1.36 -20.36
CA CYS A 384 4.76 -2.13 -19.27
C CYS A 384 5.35 -3.47 -19.76
N SER A 385 6.21 -3.46 -20.78
CA SER A 385 7.02 -4.65 -21.05
C SER A 385 8.00 -4.86 -19.88
N ARG A 386 8.43 -6.09 -19.59
CA ARG A 386 9.34 -6.40 -18.46
C ARG A 386 10.49 -5.40 -18.33
N ALA A 387 11.04 -4.93 -19.45
CA ALA A 387 12.23 -4.10 -19.47
C ALA A 387 11.96 -2.58 -19.55
N ASP A 388 10.71 -2.13 -19.77
CA ASP A 388 10.34 -0.70 -19.83
C ASP A 388 10.17 -0.16 -18.40
N LEU A 389 11.31 0.13 -17.76
CA LEU A 389 11.43 0.50 -16.36
C LEU A 389 10.88 1.90 -16.07
N ASN A 390 10.85 2.79 -17.06
CA ASN A 390 10.27 4.13 -16.89
C ASN A 390 8.78 4.21 -17.32
N CYS A 391 8.22 3.11 -17.84
CA CYS A 391 6.84 3.00 -18.32
C CYS A 391 6.46 4.05 -19.38
N ASP A 392 7.40 4.50 -20.21
CA ASP A 392 7.12 5.50 -21.25
C ASP A 392 6.61 4.88 -22.57
N GLY A 393 6.51 3.55 -22.61
CA GLY A 393 6.09 2.77 -23.76
C GLY A 393 7.22 2.51 -24.77
N LYS A 394 8.47 2.82 -24.43
CA LYS A 394 9.65 2.54 -25.24
C LYS A 394 10.72 1.91 -24.38
N LEU A 395 11.26 0.79 -24.84
CA LEU A 395 12.47 0.26 -24.27
C LEU A 395 13.71 0.94 -24.88
N ASP A 396 14.24 1.93 -24.19
CA ASP A 396 15.38 2.73 -24.65
C ASP A 396 16.46 2.97 -23.57
N PHE A 397 17.32 3.96 -23.80
CA PHE A 397 18.45 4.22 -22.92
C PHE A 397 18.02 4.75 -21.54
N LEU A 398 16.82 5.32 -21.42
CA LEU A 398 16.27 5.75 -20.13
C LEU A 398 16.01 4.54 -19.23
N ASP A 399 15.56 3.41 -19.78
CA ASP A 399 15.39 2.17 -19.00
C ASP A 399 16.73 1.58 -18.60
N VAL A 400 17.75 1.61 -19.47
CA VAL A 400 19.12 1.20 -19.10
C VAL A 400 19.67 2.07 -17.97
N GLN A 401 19.33 3.36 -17.97
CA GLN A 401 19.75 4.27 -16.91
C GLN A 401 19.08 3.90 -15.59
N GLU A 402 17.78 3.57 -15.60
CA GLU A 402 17.05 3.09 -14.42
C GLU A 402 17.58 1.74 -13.94
N PHE A 403 17.88 0.81 -14.86
CA PHE A 403 18.54 -0.45 -14.57
C PHE A 403 19.91 -0.23 -13.90
N GLY A 404 20.73 0.63 -14.49
CA GLY A 404 22.07 0.95 -14.01
C GLY A 404 22.09 1.67 -12.66
N ALA A 405 21.06 2.47 -12.36
CA ALA A 405 20.91 3.12 -11.05
C ALA A 405 20.70 2.11 -9.91
N ASN A 406 20.17 0.93 -10.25
CA ASN A 406 19.86 -0.15 -9.32
C ASN A 406 20.82 -1.35 -9.47
N TRP A 407 21.88 -1.25 -10.28
CA TRP A 407 22.84 -2.34 -10.50
C TRP A 407 23.49 -2.80 -9.20
N LEU A 408 23.46 -4.12 -8.94
CA LEU A 408 23.93 -4.75 -7.70
C LEU A 408 23.16 -4.33 -6.45
N ALA A 409 21.98 -3.73 -6.59
CA ALA A 409 21.08 -3.60 -5.46
C ALA A 409 20.63 -5.00 -4.98
N GLY A 410 20.22 -5.11 -3.71
CA GLY A 410 19.83 -6.39 -3.11
C GLY A 410 20.96 -7.34 -2.72
N LYS A 411 22.21 -7.07 -3.14
CA LYS A 411 23.39 -7.89 -2.80
C LYS A 411 23.99 -7.62 -1.42
#